data_AF-A0A1J5K586-F1
#
_entry.id   AF-A0A1J5K586-F1
#
_cell.length_a   1.000
_cell.length_b   1.000
_cell.length_c   1.000
_cell.angle_alpha   90.00
_cell.angle_beta   90.00
_cell.angle_gamma   90.00
#
_symmetry.space_group_name_H-M   'P 1'
#
loop_
_entity.id
_entity.type
_entity.pdbx_description
1 polymer ?
#
loop_
_entity_poly.entity_id
_entity_poly.type
_entity_poly.pdbx_seq_one_letter_code
_entity_poly.pdbx_strand_id
1 'polypeptide(L)'
;MKKILFLLFIALNTLATTRPNVVLLSSLDTPKIWYHSNKWKIEKTLNKIFYKRFKKSGLNIVIKEKVDQETLRTELMNPKNIAVFWVSHAKDEQVLSGGISSDAAIVDYYGVDVKSHFKNIHPNMKYVGLVGCNAKNLIQKYRDEGNYADNKDLEVHSYDKKVDARIGLRKSIRLSAKHIGKLKKRLLATPQVIGFKTVFEEFENNKSCNIKKSGFKVEITRELKEDSPVVAVKSNDKILHVFAQAKAGDIQKAEVFFQPSSKEITKNTFKLSVDTNLYSSLTKLYLGDFSFDSSWNGNWKLFAKRDGTPLGVTKNLFRYKAQLPSNIDKEEFSPYECLKLSK
;
A
#
# COMPACT_ATOMS: atom_id res chain seq x y z
N MET A 1 -10.17 -9.44 -54.15
CA MET A 1 -11.08 -9.12 -53.02
C MET A 1 -10.83 -9.93 -51.74
N LYS A 2 -10.54 -11.24 -51.77
CA LYS A 2 -10.33 -12.05 -50.53
C LYS A 2 -9.14 -11.64 -49.64
N LYS A 3 -8.06 -11.05 -50.19
CA LYS A 3 -6.88 -10.60 -49.42
C LYS A 3 -7.12 -9.33 -48.59
N ILE A 4 -8.06 -8.47 -48.98
CA ILE A 4 -8.41 -7.24 -48.23
C ILE A 4 -9.26 -7.59 -46.99
N LEU A 5 -10.11 -8.63 -47.08
CA LEU A 5 -10.91 -9.09 -45.94
C LEU A 5 -10.05 -9.70 -44.81
N PHE A 6 -8.92 -10.33 -45.16
CA PHE A 6 -8.02 -10.95 -44.18
C PHE A 6 -7.20 -9.92 -43.38
N LEU A 7 -6.79 -8.81 -44.02
CA LEU A 7 -6.13 -7.69 -43.34
C LEU A 7 -7.08 -6.93 -42.40
N LEU A 8 -8.36 -6.80 -42.76
CA LEU A 8 -9.38 -6.20 -41.89
C LEU A 8 -9.67 -7.06 -40.65
N PHE A 9 -9.59 -8.39 -40.75
CA PHE A 9 -9.77 -9.30 -39.63
C PHE A 9 -8.58 -9.30 -38.64
N ILE A 10 -7.37 -9.01 -39.13
CA ILE A 10 -6.17 -8.88 -38.28
C ILE A 10 -6.18 -7.52 -37.56
N ALA A 11 -6.65 -6.44 -38.20
CA ALA A 11 -6.75 -5.11 -37.59
C ALA A 11 -7.84 -5.00 -36.50
N LEU A 12 -8.85 -5.87 -36.51
CA LEU A 12 -9.95 -5.85 -35.52
C LEU A 12 -9.61 -6.56 -34.19
N ASN A 13 -8.44 -7.19 -34.05
CA ASN A 13 -8.09 -8.00 -32.88
C ASN A 13 -7.11 -7.36 -31.88
N THR A 14 -6.67 -6.11 -32.07
CA THR A 14 -5.60 -5.51 -31.24
C THR A 14 -5.99 -4.27 -30.43
N LEU A 15 -7.27 -3.95 -30.29
CA LEU A 15 -7.73 -3.06 -29.21
C LEU A 15 -7.82 -3.87 -27.92
N ALA A 16 -6.66 -4.22 -27.36
CA ALA A 16 -6.56 -4.83 -26.04
C ALA A 16 -7.02 -3.80 -25.00
N THR A 17 -8.33 -3.79 -24.72
CA THR A 17 -8.90 -2.97 -23.64
C THR A 17 -8.23 -3.37 -22.33
N THR A 18 -7.67 -2.38 -21.64
CA THR A 18 -6.94 -2.58 -20.40
C THR A 18 -7.90 -2.97 -19.28
N ARG A 19 -8.08 -4.28 -19.08
CA ARG A 19 -8.95 -4.80 -18.02
C ARG A 19 -8.37 -4.44 -16.65
N PRO A 20 -9.13 -3.73 -15.77
CA PRO A 20 -8.65 -3.42 -14.44
C PRO A 20 -8.43 -4.69 -13.61
N ASN A 21 -7.47 -4.62 -12.70
CA ASN A 21 -7.17 -5.69 -11.75
C ASN A 21 -8.07 -5.61 -10.52
N VAL A 22 -8.56 -6.76 -10.09
CA VAL A 22 -9.07 -6.99 -8.74
C VAL A 22 -8.12 -7.91 -8.01
N VAL A 23 -7.57 -7.42 -6.89
CA VAL A 23 -6.41 -8.04 -6.24
C VAL A 23 -6.79 -8.60 -4.87
N LEU A 24 -6.48 -9.86 -4.63
CA LEU A 24 -6.47 -10.45 -3.28
C LEU A 24 -5.03 -10.53 -2.79
N LEU A 25 -4.76 -9.88 -1.68
CA LEU A 25 -3.50 -9.95 -0.95
C LEU A 25 -3.76 -10.66 0.37
N SER A 26 -3.05 -11.74 0.62
CA SER A 26 -3.17 -12.48 1.88
C SER A 26 -1.85 -12.56 2.61
N SER A 27 -1.95 -12.40 3.92
CA SER A 27 -0.84 -12.28 4.84
C SER A 27 -1.22 -12.97 6.15
N LEU A 28 -1.65 -14.22 6.03
CA LEU A 28 -2.06 -15.07 7.13
C LEU A 28 -1.07 -16.20 7.28
N ASP A 29 -0.44 -16.31 8.45
CA ASP A 29 0.15 -17.59 8.83
C ASP A 29 -0.96 -18.53 9.31
N THR A 30 -0.89 -19.81 8.92
CA THR A 30 -1.90 -20.81 9.31
C THR A 30 -1.40 -21.49 10.58
N PRO A 31 -1.93 -21.18 11.78
CA PRO A 31 -1.43 -21.79 13.01
C PRO A 31 -1.64 -23.32 12.94
N LYS A 32 -0.65 -24.08 13.44
CA LYS A 32 -0.79 -25.52 13.68
C LYS A 32 -1.84 -25.73 14.78
N ILE A 33 -3.04 -26.15 14.41
CA ILE A 33 -4.12 -26.47 15.36
C ILE A 33 -4.24 -27.99 15.45
N TRP A 34 -4.11 -28.55 16.65
CA TRP A 34 -4.03 -29.99 16.91
C TRP A 34 -5.22 -30.84 16.40
N TYR A 35 -6.41 -30.26 16.26
CA TYR A 35 -7.60 -30.95 15.74
C TYR A 35 -7.86 -30.72 14.24
N HIS A 36 -7.03 -29.95 13.53
CA HIS A 36 -7.11 -29.80 12.08
C HIS A 36 -5.95 -30.52 11.41
N SER A 37 -6.21 -31.17 10.26
CA SER A 37 -5.14 -31.85 9.54
C SER A 37 -4.05 -30.87 9.13
N ASN A 38 -2.79 -31.32 9.15
CA ASN A 38 -1.60 -30.58 8.70
C ASN A 38 -1.69 -30.02 7.26
N LYS A 39 -2.76 -30.31 6.53
CA LYS A 39 -3.04 -29.86 5.15
C LYS A 39 -4.05 -28.71 5.06
N TRP A 40 -4.60 -28.22 6.17
CA TRP A 40 -5.54 -27.11 6.14
C TRP A 40 -4.83 -25.81 5.74
N LYS A 41 -5.10 -25.32 4.52
CA LYS A 41 -4.52 -24.08 3.98
C LYS A 41 -5.63 -23.04 3.81
N ILE A 42 -5.68 -22.06 4.71
CA ILE A 42 -6.67 -20.98 4.68
C ILE A 42 -6.63 -20.24 3.33
N GLU A 43 -5.44 -20.03 2.79
CA GLU A 43 -5.18 -19.36 1.51
C GLU A 43 -5.93 -20.02 0.34
N LYS A 44 -5.87 -21.35 0.20
CA LYS A 44 -6.63 -22.08 -0.83
C LYS A 44 -8.13 -21.80 -0.77
N THR A 45 -8.67 -21.65 0.44
CA THR A 45 -10.09 -21.33 0.64
C THR A 45 -10.39 -19.88 0.26
N LEU A 46 -9.54 -18.93 0.64
CA LEU A 46 -9.67 -17.52 0.28
C LEU A 46 -9.60 -17.33 -1.24
N ASN A 47 -8.63 -17.96 -1.89
CA ASN A 47 -8.47 -17.92 -3.35
C ASN A 47 -9.69 -18.47 -4.06
N LYS A 48 -10.20 -19.62 -3.61
CA LYS A 48 -11.42 -20.22 -4.17
C LYS A 48 -12.63 -19.30 -4.01
N ILE A 49 -12.78 -18.66 -2.85
CA ILE A 49 -13.85 -17.67 -2.62
C ILE A 49 -13.68 -16.51 -3.61
N PHE A 50 -12.51 -15.89 -3.66
CA PHE A 50 -12.24 -14.72 -4.48
C PHE A 50 -12.44 -14.99 -5.97
N TYR A 51 -11.79 -16.04 -6.48
CA TYR A 51 -11.89 -16.45 -7.88
C TYR A 51 -13.34 -16.76 -8.28
N LYS A 52 -14.08 -17.54 -7.46
CA LYS A 52 -15.48 -17.89 -7.78
C LYS A 52 -16.38 -16.65 -7.89
N ARG A 53 -16.08 -15.60 -7.13
CA ARG A 53 -16.84 -14.34 -7.10
C ARG A 53 -16.55 -13.46 -8.31
N PHE A 54 -15.29 -13.37 -8.75
CA PHE A 54 -14.87 -12.46 -9.80
C PHE A 54 -14.67 -13.09 -11.18
N LYS A 55 -14.65 -14.43 -11.33
CA LYS A 55 -14.36 -15.08 -12.63
C LYS A 55 -15.28 -14.72 -13.79
N LYS A 56 -16.46 -14.15 -13.53
CA LYS A 56 -17.41 -13.66 -14.55
C LYS A 56 -17.51 -12.13 -14.61
N SER A 57 -16.62 -11.43 -13.93
CA SER A 57 -16.65 -9.97 -13.86
C SER A 57 -16.04 -9.31 -15.09
N GLY A 58 -15.18 -10.01 -15.84
CA GLY A 58 -14.38 -9.39 -16.90
C GLY A 58 -13.15 -8.62 -16.38
N LEU A 59 -12.98 -8.51 -15.06
CA LEU A 59 -11.77 -7.98 -14.42
C LEU A 59 -10.62 -9.00 -14.50
N ASN A 60 -9.39 -8.49 -14.50
CA ASN A 60 -8.22 -9.33 -14.30
C ASN A 60 -8.09 -9.71 -12.81
N ILE A 61 -8.00 -11.00 -12.49
CA ILE A 61 -7.97 -11.48 -11.11
C ILE A 61 -6.51 -11.72 -10.73
N VAL A 62 -6.01 -10.96 -9.76
CA VAL A 62 -4.66 -11.12 -9.21
C VAL A 62 -4.78 -11.64 -7.79
N ILE A 63 -4.03 -12.68 -7.46
CA ILE A 63 -4.00 -13.26 -6.11
C ILE A 63 -2.53 -13.39 -5.71
N LYS A 64 -2.17 -12.80 -4.57
CA LYS A 64 -0.84 -12.90 -3.96
C LYS A 64 -0.98 -13.41 -2.53
N GLU A 65 -0.18 -14.42 -2.21
CA GLU A 65 -0.08 -15.06 -0.90
C GLU A 65 1.21 -14.61 -0.20
N LYS A 66 1.24 -14.69 1.14
CA LYS A 66 2.40 -14.31 1.97
C LYS A 66 2.97 -12.93 1.65
N VAL A 67 2.06 -11.97 1.48
CA VAL A 67 2.38 -10.61 1.04
C VAL A 67 3.10 -9.85 2.15
N ASP A 68 4.18 -9.16 1.79
CA ASP A 68 4.96 -8.28 2.65
C ASP A 68 4.64 -6.79 2.44
N GLN A 69 5.28 -5.91 3.21
CA GLN A 69 5.08 -4.47 3.13
C GLN A 69 5.40 -3.87 1.74
N GLU A 70 6.40 -4.40 1.02
CA GLU A 70 6.81 -3.91 -0.31
C GLU A 70 5.75 -4.28 -1.35
N THR A 71 5.33 -5.53 -1.37
CA THR A 71 4.31 -6.03 -2.28
C THR A 71 2.97 -5.33 -2.00
N LEU A 72 2.60 -5.13 -0.74
CA LEU A 72 1.42 -4.35 -0.37
C LEU A 72 1.52 -2.91 -0.89
N ARG A 73 2.67 -2.24 -0.69
CA ARG A 73 2.87 -0.87 -1.18
C ARG A 73 2.70 -0.79 -2.70
N THR A 74 3.32 -1.70 -3.41
CA THR A 74 3.26 -1.79 -4.88
C THR A 74 1.82 -1.93 -5.35
N GLU A 75 1.03 -2.81 -4.73
CA GLU A 75 -0.36 -3.06 -5.13
C GLU A 75 -1.33 -1.94 -4.72
N LEU A 76 -1.07 -1.24 -3.62
CA LEU A 76 -1.86 -0.05 -3.25
C LEU A 76 -1.59 1.16 -4.16
N MET A 77 -0.41 1.19 -4.81
CA MET A 77 -0.02 2.26 -5.75
C MET A 77 -0.18 1.90 -7.22
N ASN A 78 -0.51 0.65 -7.54
CA ASN A 78 -0.59 0.19 -8.91
C ASN A 78 -1.78 0.84 -9.65
N PRO A 79 -1.54 1.61 -10.73
CA PRO A 79 -2.60 2.32 -11.43
C PRO A 79 -3.60 1.40 -12.14
N LYS A 80 -3.26 0.11 -12.32
CA LYS A 80 -4.12 -0.92 -12.92
C LYS A 80 -5.10 -1.54 -11.93
N ASN A 81 -4.99 -1.26 -10.64
CA ASN A 81 -5.83 -1.86 -9.63
C ASN A 81 -7.10 -1.02 -9.39
N ILE A 82 -8.26 -1.60 -9.66
CA ILE A 82 -9.56 -0.99 -9.32
C ILE A 82 -10.00 -1.35 -7.90
N ALA A 83 -9.56 -2.51 -7.39
CA ALA A 83 -9.85 -2.92 -6.03
C ALA A 83 -8.76 -3.82 -5.43
N VAL A 84 -8.48 -3.63 -4.15
CA VAL A 84 -7.55 -4.45 -3.35
C VAL A 84 -8.26 -5.01 -2.12
N PHE A 85 -8.09 -6.29 -1.87
CA PHE A 85 -8.59 -6.99 -0.69
C PHE A 85 -7.39 -7.48 0.11
N TRP A 86 -7.12 -6.82 1.22
CA TRP A 86 -6.06 -7.18 2.15
C TRP A 86 -6.62 -8.09 3.24
N VAL A 87 -6.11 -9.31 3.33
CA VAL A 87 -6.50 -10.29 4.34
C VAL A 87 -5.30 -10.58 5.22
N SER A 88 -5.31 -10.07 6.45
CA SER A 88 -4.19 -10.25 7.39
C SER A 88 -4.64 -10.41 8.82
N HIS A 89 -3.66 -10.67 9.68
CA HIS A 89 -3.82 -10.57 11.13
C HIS A 89 -3.85 -9.09 11.56
N ALA A 90 -4.57 -8.83 12.65
CA ALA A 90 -4.45 -7.61 13.43
C ALA A 90 -4.03 -7.97 14.85
N LYS A 91 -3.13 -7.16 15.41
CA LYS A 91 -2.90 -7.18 16.86
C LYS A 91 -3.89 -6.22 17.49
N ASP A 92 -4.57 -6.67 18.54
CA ASP A 92 -5.49 -5.80 19.29
C ASP A 92 -4.70 -4.67 19.94
N GLU A 93 -5.39 -3.56 20.21
CA GLU A 93 -4.84 -2.49 21.04
C GLU A 93 -4.46 -3.08 22.39
N GLN A 94 -3.16 -3.13 22.69
CA GLN A 94 -2.71 -3.44 24.03
C GLN A 94 -2.69 -2.12 24.81
N VAL A 95 -3.50 -2.08 25.87
CA VAL A 95 -3.33 -1.08 26.93
C VAL A 95 -2.02 -1.42 27.61
N LEU A 96 -0.96 -0.68 27.30
CA LEU A 96 0.27 -0.78 28.06
C LEU A 96 -0.01 -0.20 29.45
N SER A 97 0.53 -0.85 30.49
CA SER A 97 0.41 -0.39 31.87
C SER A 97 0.87 1.07 31.97
N GLY A 98 -0.02 1.97 32.40
CA GLY A 98 0.26 3.41 32.45
C GLY A 98 -0.65 4.30 31.59
N GLY A 99 -1.73 3.76 31.01
CA GLY A 99 -2.72 4.56 30.26
C GLY A 99 -2.31 4.91 28.83
N ILE A 100 -1.21 4.33 28.34
CA ILE A 100 -0.77 4.47 26.94
C ILE A 100 -1.39 3.31 26.15
N SER A 101 -2.42 3.60 25.36
CA SER A 101 -2.95 2.63 24.39
C SER A 101 -2.07 2.60 23.14
N SER A 102 -1.62 1.43 22.71
CA SER A 102 -1.05 1.30 21.37
C SER A 102 -2.18 1.16 20.35
N ASP A 103 -2.26 2.06 19.35
CA ASP A 103 -3.19 1.94 18.21
C ASP A 103 -3.18 0.53 17.62
N ALA A 104 -4.34 0.06 17.12
CA ALA A 104 -4.45 -1.24 16.45
C ALA A 104 -3.40 -1.38 15.34
N ALA A 105 -2.69 -2.52 15.31
CA ALA A 105 -1.67 -2.80 14.30
C ALA A 105 -2.24 -3.70 13.21
N ILE A 106 -1.97 -3.36 11.95
CA ILE A 106 -2.27 -4.21 10.80
C ILE A 106 -0.94 -4.82 10.39
N VAL A 107 -0.78 -6.14 10.51
CA VAL A 107 0.53 -6.76 10.31
C VAL A 107 0.60 -7.55 9.00
N ASP A 108 1.77 -7.53 8.37
CA ASP A 108 2.09 -8.40 7.24
C ASP A 108 2.52 -9.81 7.68
N TYR A 109 2.99 -10.63 6.73
CA TYR A 109 3.30 -12.04 6.96
C TYR A 109 4.50 -12.21 7.90
N TYR A 110 5.39 -11.22 7.92
CA TYR A 110 6.59 -11.18 8.74
C TYR A 110 6.38 -10.39 10.05
N GLY A 111 5.16 -9.98 10.36
CA GLY A 111 4.83 -9.25 11.59
C GLY A 111 5.15 -7.75 11.55
N VAL A 112 5.36 -7.20 10.36
CA VAL A 112 5.61 -5.77 10.12
C VAL A 112 4.28 -5.00 10.19
N ASP A 113 4.23 -3.88 10.93
CA ASP A 113 3.05 -3.01 10.97
C ASP A 113 2.93 -2.18 9.68
N VAL A 114 1.96 -2.55 8.85
CA VAL A 114 1.70 -1.94 7.55
C VAL A 114 0.58 -0.91 7.57
N LYS A 115 0.10 -0.48 8.75
CA LYS A 115 -1.02 0.47 8.84
C LYS A 115 -0.80 1.77 8.07
N SER A 116 0.44 2.27 8.01
CA SER A 116 0.78 3.51 7.28
C SER A 116 0.69 3.37 5.77
N HIS A 117 0.73 2.15 5.22
CA HIS A 117 0.57 1.92 3.78
C HIS A 117 -0.82 2.32 3.30
N PHE A 118 -1.83 2.18 4.15
CA PHE A 118 -3.22 2.55 3.83
C PHE A 118 -3.51 4.05 3.92
N LYS A 119 -2.54 4.90 4.30
CA LYS A 119 -2.67 6.36 4.19
C LYS A 119 -2.52 6.85 2.74
N ASN A 120 -1.79 6.12 1.90
CA ASN A 120 -1.52 6.52 0.51
C ASN A 120 -2.00 5.44 -0.45
N ILE A 121 -3.19 5.62 -1.01
CA ILE A 121 -3.81 4.71 -1.98
C ILE A 121 -3.88 5.41 -3.34
N HIS A 122 -3.66 4.65 -4.42
CA HIS A 122 -3.76 5.17 -5.77
C HIS A 122 -5.17 5.72 -6.07
N PRO A 123 -5.30 6.90 -6.71
CA PRO A 123 -6.61 7.55 -6.91
C PRO A 123 -7.52 6.85 -7.93
N ASN A 124 -7.00 5.90 -8.72
CA ASN A 124 -7.82 5.06 -9.60
C ASN A 124 -8.54 3.92 -8.86
N MET A 125 -8.17 3.64 -7.61
CA MET A 125 -8.76 2.54 -6.86
C MET A 125 -10.14 2.94 -6.34
N LYS A 126 -11.16 2.12 -6.60
CA LYS A 126 -12.53 2.37 -6.11
C LYS A 126 -12.85 1.67 -4.80
N TYR A 127 -12.07 0.65 -4.44
CA TYR A 127 -12.37 -0.15 -3.27
C TYR A 127 -11.13 -0.76 -2.60
N VAL A 128 -11.02 -0.60 -1.28
CA VAL A 128 -10.08 -1.34 -0.43
C VAL A 128 -10.83 -2.10 0.65
N GLY A 129 -10.64 -3.41 0.72
CA GLY A 129 -11.20 -4.24 1.78
C GLY A 129 -10.13 -4.70 2.76
N LEU A 130 -10.15 -4.21 4.00
CA LEU A 130 -9.33 -4.70 5.10
C LEU A 130 -10.07 -5.81 5.84
N VAL A 131 -9.64 -7.05 5.62
CA VAL A 131 -10.30 -8.27 6.10
C VAL A 131 -9.48 -8.88 7.23
N GLY A 132 -10.14 -9.16 8.36
CA GLY A 132 -9.53 -9.79 9.53
C GLY A 132 -8.99 -8.81 10.57
N CYS A 133 -9.07 -7.50 10.31
CA CYS A 133 -8.54 -6.45 11.18
C CYS A 133 -9.64 -5.60 11.82
N ASN A 134 -9.49 -5.26 13.10
CA ASN A 134 -10.22 -4.15 13.73
C ASN A 134 -9.55 -2.84 13.29
N ALA A 135 -10.01 -2.28 12.18
CA ALA A 135 -9.37 -1.11 11.55
C ALA A 135 -10.37 0.02 11.25
N LYS A 136 -11.64 -0.11 11.68
CA LYS A 136 -12.67 0.89 11.37
C LYS A 136 -12.32 2.29 11.89
N ASN A 137 -11.90 2.40 13.15
CA ASN A 137 -11.53 3.69 13.74
C ASN A 137 -10.27 4.26 13.08
N LEU A 138 -9.28 3.42 12.78
CA LEU A 138 -8.07 3.81 12.07
C LEU A 138 -8.38 4.39 10.68
N ILE A 139 -9.23 3.72 9.91
CA ILE A 139 -9.63 4.18 8.58
C ILE A 139 -10.45 5.47 8.65
N GLN A 140 -11.31 5.61 9.64
CA GLN A 140 -12.05 6.86 9.86
C GLN A 140 -11.09 8.01 10.16
N LYS A 141 -10.14 7.82 11.08
CA LYS A 141 -9.06 8.78 11.37
C LYS A 141 -8.31 9.19 10.10
N TYR A 142 -7.93 8.23 9.25
CA TYR A 142 -7.24 8.55 8.00
C TYR A 142 -8.08 9.40 7.05
N ARG A 143 -9.38 9.14 6.97
CA ARG A 143 -10.33 9.93 6.17
C ARG A 143 -10.45 11.35 6.73
N ASP A 144 -10.58 11.50 8.05
CA ASP A 144 -10.72 12.78 8.73
C ASP A 144 -9.44 13.64 8.61
N GLU A 145 -8.28 12.99 8.60
CA GLU A 145 -6.97 13.60 8.31
C GLU A 145 -6.78 13.99 6.83
N GLY A 146 -7.74 13.68 5.96
CA GLY A 146 -7.70 14.04 4.54
C GLY A 146 -6.80 13.15 3.68
N ASN A 147 -6.36 11.98 4.18
CA ASN A 147 -5.47 11.08 3.43
C ASN A 147 -6.10 10.54 2.12
N TYR A 148 -7.43 10.59 2.01
CA TYR A 148 -8.19 10.15 0.82
C TYR A 148 -8.78 11.30 0.01
N ALA A 149 -8.35 12.55 0.23
CA ALA A 149 -8.89 13.72 -0.45
C ALA A 149 -8.76 13.65 -1.98
N ASP A 150 -7.72 12.99 -2.48
CA ASP A 150 -7.44 12.81 -3.91
C ASP A 150 -8.30 11.72 -4.58
N ASN A 151 -9.08 10.96 -3.80
CA ASN A 151 -9.88 9.84 -4.30
C ASN A 151 -11.27 9.82 -3.66
N LYS A 152 -12.18 10.60 -4.23
CA LYS A 152 -13.56 10.75 -3.74
C LYS A 152 -14.39 9.48 -3.88
N ASP A 153 -14.05 8.62 -4.83
CA ASP A 153 -14.78 7.39 -5.14
C ASP A 153 -14.27 6.17 -4.34
N LEU A 154 -13.23 6.35 -3.53
CA LEU A 154 -12.65 5.29 -2.73
C LEU A 154 -13.55 4.91 -1.56
N GLU A 155 -14.02 3.67 -1.59
CA GLU A 155 -14.59 3.02 -0.42
C GLU A 155 -13.54 2.14 0.28
N VAL A 156 -13.28 2.42 1.56
CA VAL A 156 -12.41 1.58 2.39
C VAL A 156 -13.27 0.85 3.42
N HIS A 157 -13.52 -0.43 3.16
CA HIS A 157 -14.27 -1.27 4.08
C HIS A 157 -13.34 -1.98 5.04
N SER A 158 -13.62 -1.83 6.33
CA SER A 158 -12.94 -2.49 7.43
C SER A 158 -13.96 -2.91 8.50
N TYR A 159 -13.48 -3.61 9.54
CA TYR A 159 -14.32 -4.14 10.61
C TYR A 159 -14.07 -3.41 11.92
N ASP A 160 -15.10 -3.39 12.76
CA ASP A 160 -15.14 -2.91 14.14
C ASP A 160 -14.61 -3.93 15.16
N LYS A 161 -14.49 -5.19 14.74
CA LYS A 161 -13.91 -6.28 15.52
C LYS A 161 -13.22 -7.29 14.61
N LYS A 162 -12.42 -8.17 15.19
CA LYS A 162 -11.86 -9.32 14.48
C LYS A 162 -12.97 -10.20 13.89
N VAL A 163 -12.80 -10.65 12.65
CA VAL A 163 -13.76 -11.49 11.93
C VAL A 163 -13.01 -12.61 11.22
N ASP A 164 -13.60 -13.82 11.15
CA ASP A 164 -13.09 -14.92 10.34
C ASP A 164 -12.80 -14.45 8.91
N ALA A 165 -11.57 -14.70 8.44
CA ALA A 165 -11.08 -14.21 7.15
C ALA A 165 -12.00 -14.59 5.97
N ARG A 166 -12.66 -15.75 6.00
CA ARG A 166 -13.55 -16.21 4.92
C ARG A 166 -14.88 -15.47 4.98
N ILE A 167 -15.45 -15.29 6.17
CA ILE A 167 -16.68 -14.53 6.38
C ILE A 167 -16.44 -13.07 5.98
N GLY A 168 -15.35 -12.49 6.48
CA GLY A 168 -14.95 -11.12 6.19
C GLY A 168 -14.68 -10.91 4.69
N LEU A 169 -13.96 -11.82 4.03
CA LEU A 169 -13.72 -11.71 2.59
C LEU A 169 -15.04 -11.75 1.80
N ARG A 170 -15.97 -12.66 2.12
CA ARG A 170 -17.28 -12.73 1.43
C ARG A 170 -18.10 -11.45 1.63
N LYS A 171 -18.11 -10.87 2.83
CA LYS A 171 -18.82 -9.62 3.12
C LYS A 171 -18.18 -8.45 2.37
N SER A 172 -16.86 -8.36 2.39
CA SER A 172 -16.12 -7.32 1.66
C SER A 172 -16.38 -7.39 0.15
N ILE A 173 -16.32 -8.58 -0.46
CA ILE A 173 -16.65 -8.75 -1.89
C ILE A 173 -18.10 -8.34 -2.21
N ARG A 174 -19.03 -8.60 -1.29
CA ARG A 174 -20.43 -8.19 -1.49
C ARG A 174 -20.58 -6.66 -1.51
N LEU A 175 -19.83 -5.96 -0.67
CA LEU A 175 -19.86 -4.49 -0.60
C LEU A 175 -19.13 -3.86 -1.78
N SER A 176 -17.98 -4.41 -2.18
CA SER A 176 -17.23 -3.94 -3.34
C SER A 176 -18.06 -3.95 -4.62
N ALA A 177 -18.99 -4.91 -4.74
CA ALA A 177 -19.86 -5.03 -5.90
C ALA A 177 -20.71 -3.77 -6.17
N LYS A 178 -20.86 -2.83 -5.23
CA LYS A 178 -21.52 -1.54 -5.48
C LYS A 178 -20.63 -0.54 -6.24
N HIS A 179 -19.31 -0.68 -6.13
CA HIS A 179 -18.32 0.27 -6.66
C HIS A 179 -17.64 -0.23 -7.94
N ILE A 180 -17.50 -1.55 -8.08
CA ILE A 180 -16.76 -2.16 -9.19
C ILE A 180 -17.61 -3.09 -10.07
N GLY A 181 -18.93 -3.11 -9.89
CA GLY A 181 -19.81 -3.97 -10.68
C GLY A 181 -21.26 -4.00 -10.20
N LYS A 182 -21.88 -5.19 -10.23
CA LYS A 182 -23.15 -5.52 -9.56
C LYS A 182 -23.11 -6.96 -9.09
N LEU A 183 -23.87 -7.24 -8.04
CA LEU A 183 -23.99 -8.58 -7.49
C LEU A 183 -25.16 -9.33 -8.15
N LYS A 184 -24.88 -10.32 -8.99
CA LYS A 184 -25.91 -11.25 -9.49
C LYS A 184 -26.20 -12.30 -8.43
N LYS A 185 -27.35 -12.17 -7.77
CA LYS A 185 -27.90 -13.22 -6.90
C LYS A 185 -28.34 -14.41 -7.77
N ARG A 186 -28.16 -15.62 -7.25
CA ARG A 186 -28.61 -16.86 -7.90
C ARG A 186 -29.27 -17.73 -6.83
N LEU A 187 -30.38 -18.38 -7.18
CA LEU A 187 -30.99 -19.40 -6.34
C LEU A 187 -29.96 -20.54 -6.18
N LEU A 188 -29.67 -20.93 -4.94
CA LEU A 188 -28.74 -22.03 -4.56
C LEU A 188 -27.24 -21.85 -4.92
N ALA A 189 -26.84 -20.81 -5.66
CA ALA A 189 -25.44 -20.59 -6.05
C ALA A 189 -24.80 -19.36 -5.38
N THR A 190 -23.48 -19.42 -5.24
CA THR A 190 -22.69 -18.30 -4.69
C THR A 190 -22.85 -17.04 -5.56
N PRO A 191 -23.29 -15.89 -5.00
CA PRO A 191 -23.46 -14.66 -5.77
C PRO A 191 -22.18 -14.24 -6.48
N GLN A 192 -22.28 -13.68 -7.68
CA GLN A 192 -21.11 -13.31 -8.49
C GLN A 192 -21.09 -11.82 -8.75
N VAL A 193 -19.89 -11.24 -8.80
CA VAL A 193 -19.69 -9.87 -9.28
C VAL A 193 -19.62 -9.92 -10.79
N ILE A 194 -20.44 -9.10 -11.43
CA ILE A 194 -20.46 -8.91 -12.88
C ILE A 194 -19.96 -7.50 -13.16
N GLY A 195 -19.01 -7.36 -14.07
CA GLY A 195 -18.50 -6.06 -14.51
C GLY A 195 -19.40 -5.46 -15.57
N PHE A 196 -19.46 -4.14 -15.58
CA PHE A 196 -20.22 -3.36 -16.54
C PHE A 196 -19.24 -2.59 -17.43
N LYS A 197 -19.61 -2.41 -18.69
CA LYS A 197 -18.82 -1.63 -19.66
C LYS A 197 -18.50 -0.23 -19.12
N THR A 198 -19.47 0.40 -18.46
CA THR A 198 -19.33 1.74 -17.86
C THR A 198 -18.24 1.81 -16.79
N VAL A 199 -18.07 0.76 -15.96
CA VAL A 199 -17.02 0.75 -14.92
C VAL A 199 -15.63 0.71 -15.55
N PHE A 200 -15.47 0.03 -16.69
CA PHE A 200 -14.20 -0.03 -17.41
C PHE A 200 -13.92 1.28 -18.13
N GLU A 201 -14.93 1.84 -18.79
CA GLU A 201 -14.82 3.15 -19.45
C GLU A 201 -14.48 4.25 -18.41
N GLU A 202 -15.12 4.27 -17.24
CA GLU A 202 -14.78 5.19 -16.15
C GLU A 202 -13.36 4.97 -15.63
N PHE A 203 -12.91 3.72 -15.52
CA PHE A 203 -11.57 3.40 -15.03
C PHE A 203 -10.48 3.85 -16.01
N GLU A 204 -10.66 3.59 -17.30
CA GLU A 204 -9.71 3.96 -18.36
C GLU A 204 -9.64 5.49 -18.55
N ASN A 205 -10.76 6.19 -18.37
CA ASN A 205 -10.83 7.64 -18.47
C ASN A 205 -10.52 8.37 -17.16
N ASN A 206 -10.23 7.66 -16.06
CA ASN A 206 -9.92 8.28 -14.78
C ASN A 206 -8.58 9.01 -14.83
N LYS A 207 -8.64 10.35 -14.76
CA LYS A 207 -7.49 11.25 -14.76
C LYS A 207 -7.05 11.69 -13.36
N SER A 208 -7.57 11.08 -12.30
CA SER A 208 -7.25 11.47 -10.91
C SER A 208 -5.78 11.23 -10.54
N CYS A 209 -5.06 10.40 -11.30
CA CYS A 209 -3.60 10.28 -11.18
C CYS A 209 -2.83 11.54 -11.63
N ASN A 210 -3.43 12.43 -12.43
CA ASN A 210 -2.78 13.65 -12.92
C ASN A 210 -2.70 14.78 -11.89
N ILE A 211 -3.18 14.55 -10.65
CA ILE A 211 -3.09 15.54 -9.57
C ILE A 211 -1.63 15.91 -9.37
N LYS A 212 -1.31 17.20 -9.56
CA LYS A 212 -0.01 17.75 -9.22
C LYS A 212 -0.02 18.15 -7.76
N LYS A 213 1.09 17.88 -7.08
CA LYS A 213 1.35 18.38 -5.73
C LYS A 213 2.66 19.11 -5.70
N SER A 214 2.80 19.98 -4.71
CA SER A 214 4.05 20.67 -4.43
C SER A 214 4.74 20.01 -3.24
N GLY A 215 6.07 19.93 -3.27
CA GLY A 215 6.87 19.33 -2.21
C GLY A 215 8.36 19.64 -2.36
N PHE A 216 9.14 19.34 -1.32
CA PHE A 216 10.58 19.50 -1.35
C PHE A 216 11.21 18.22 -1.86
N LYS A 217 11.88 18.30 -3.01
CA LYS A 217 12.62 17.18 -3.57
C LYS A 217 13.80 16.83 -2.67
N VAL A 218 13.93 15.53 -2.38
CA VAL A 218 15.05 14.93 -1.64
C VAL A 218 15.49 13.69 -2.38
N GLU A 219 16.76 13.63 -2.74
CA GLU A 219 17.40 12.45 -3.29
C GLU A 219 17.95 11.62 -2.13
N ILE A 220 17.62 10.34 -2.12
CA ILE A 220 18.00 9.40 -1.07
C ILE A 220 18.92 8.37 -1.69
N THR A 221 20.10 8.20 -1.12
CA THR A 221 20.99 7.07 -1.42
C THR A 221 21.11 6.19 -0.19
N ARG A 222 20.97 4.88 -0.38
CA ARG A 222 21.20 3.83 0.61
C ARG A 222 22.35 2.96 0.15
N GLU A 223 23.42 2.94 0.94
CA GLU A 223 24.59 2.08 0.72
C GLU A 223 24.59 0.96 1.78
N LEU A 224 24.91 -0.27 1.35
CA LEU A 224 24.85 -1.45 2.21
C LEU A 224 26.22 -2.05 2.45
N LYS A 225 26.68 -2.02 3.69
CA LYS A 225 27.88 -2.75 4.14
C LYS A 225 27.58 -4.19 4.58
N GLU A 226 26.32 -4.44 4.91
CA GLU A 226 25.78 -5.74 5.32
C GLU A 226 24.41 -5.93 4.65
N ASP A 227 23.93 -7.17 4.63
CA ASP A 227 22.56 -7.47 4.21
C ASP A 227 21.56 -6.68 5.06
N SER A 228 20.54 -6.13 4.41
CA SER A 228 19.59 -5.25 5.08
C SER A 228 18.15 -5.54 4.66
N PRO A 229 17.19 -5.57 5.60
CA PRO A 229 15.80 -5.87 5.29
C PRO A 229 15.13 -4.77 4.45
N VAL A 230 13.87 -4.98 4.09
CA VAL A 230 13.00 -3.93 3.54
C VAL A 230 12.87 -2.79 4.54
N VAL A 231 12.99 -1.55 4.07
CA VAL A 231 12.89 -0.34 4.90
C VAL A 231 12.01 0.72 4.24
N ALA A 232 11.15 1.33 5.04
CA ALA A 232 10.32 2.46 4.63
C ALA A 232 10.97 3.78 5.05
N VAL A 233 11.10 4.71 4.11
CA VAL A 233 11.41 6.11 4.41
C VAL A 233 10.09 6.83 4.66
N LYS A 234 9.98 7.49 5.82
CA LYS A 234 8.77 8.17 6.25
C LYS A 234 9.02 9.61 6.68
N SER A 235 8.00 10.44 6.52
CA SER A 235 7.86 11.75 7.15
C SER A 235 6.50 11.82 7.83
N ASN A 236 6.46 12.13 9.13
CA ASN A 236 5.21 12.23 9.91
C ASN A 236 4.28 11.02 9.68
N ASP A 237 4.84 9.80 9.75
CA ASP A 237 4.18 8.52 9.49
C ASP A 237 3.62 8.29 8.07
N LYS A 238 3.82 9.23 7.15
CA LYS A 238 3.55 9.05 5.72
C LYS A 238 4.75 8.40 5.05
N ILE A 239 4.51 7.27 4.36
CA ILE A 239 5.54 6.59 3.58
C ILE A 239 5.85 7.43 2.34
N LEU A 240 7.11 7.82 2.19
CA LEU A 240 7.65 8.51 1.03
C LEU A 240 8.19 7.49 0.02
N HIS A 241 8.92 6.48 0.49
CA HIS A 241 9.49 5.42 -0.34
C HIS A 241 9.67 4.13 0.47
N VAL A 242 9.73 2.99 -0.22
CA VAL A 242 10.06 1.68 0.38
C VAL A 242 11.22 1.10 -0.43
N PHE A 243 12.36 0.93 0.21
CA PHE A 243 13.50 0.23 -0.37
C PHE A 243 13.35 -1.27 -0.14
N ALA A 244 13.53 -2.05 -1.20
CA ALA A 244 13.53 -3.51 -1.15
C ALA A 244 14.68 -4.04 -0.26
N GLN A 245 14.56 -5.29 0.13
CA GLN A 245 15.68 -6.04 0.73
C GLN A 245 16.85 -6.07 -0.27
N ALA A 246 18.06 -5.87 0.23
CA ALA A 246 19.26 -5.85 -0.61
C ALA A 246 20.47 -6.38 0.17
N LYS A 247 21.52 -6.76 -0.56
CA LYS A 247 22.71 -7.43 -0.04
C LYS A 247 23.83 -6.44 0.24
N ALA A 248 24.83 -6.89 1.01
CA ALA A 248 26.09 -6.16 1.16
C ALA A 248 26.69 -5.81 -0.22
N GLY A 249 27.13 -4.57 -0.38
CA GLY A 249 27.68 -3.99 -1.62
C GLY A 249 26.65 -3.27 -2.50
N ASP A 250 25.35 -3.46 -2.26
CA ASP A 250 24.32 -2.82 -3.09
C ASP A 250 24.19 -1.31 -2.77
N ILE A 251 23.94 -0.51 -3.82
CA ILE A 251 23.59 0.91 -3.71
C ILE A 251 22.20 1.10 -4.31
N GLN A 252 21.28 1.63 -3.50
CA GLN A 252 19.92 1.95 -3.93
C GLN A 252 19.71 3.46 -3.91
N LYS A 253 18.98 3.98 -4.90
CA LYS A 253 18.66 5.42 -5.00
C LYS A 253 17.17 5.62 -5.19
N ALA A 254 16.63 6.68 -4.58
CA ALA A 254 15.24 7.07 -4.76
C ALA A 254 15.10 8.60 -4.72
N GLU A 255 14.18 9.11 -5.52
CA GLU A 255 13.72 10.50 -5.44
C GLU A 255 12.40 10.54 -4.67
N VAL A 256 12.31 11.40 -3.66
CA VAL A 256 11.08 11.59 -2.89
C VAL A 256 10.74 13.06 -2.75
N PHE A 257 9.46 13.33 -2.55
CA PHE A 257 8.94 14.68 -2.30
C PHE A 257 8.40 14.78 -0.88
N PHE A 258 9.07 15.57 -0.06
CA PHE A 258 8.65 15.86 1.30
C PHE A 258 7.49 16.87 1.28
N GLN A 259 6.38 16.51 1.93
CA GLN A 259 5.20 17.36 2.05
C GLN A 259 4.88 17.55 3.54
N PRO A 260 5.22 18.71 4.14
CA PRO A 260 4.86 18.98 5.53
C PRO A 260 3.34 18.97 5.67
N SER A 261 2.84 18.28 6.70
CA SER A 261 1.40 18.22 6.98
C SER A 261 0.85 19.51 7.60
N SER A 262 1.71 20.28 8.26
CA SER A 262 1.37 21.57 8.87
C SER A 262 1.55 22.71 7.88
N LYS A 263 0.70 23.75 8.02
CA LYS A 263 0.84 25.02 7.29
C LYS A 263 2.21 25.67 7.53
N GLU A 264 2.80 25.44 8.70
CA GLU A 264 4.12 25.93 9.09
C GLU A 264 5.15 24.80 9.14
N ILE A 265 6.27 24.99 8.46
CA ILE A 265 7.40 24.06 8.49
C ILE A 265 8.26 24.41 9.70
N THR A 266 8.49 23.43 10.58
CA THR A 266 9.41 23.60 11.71
C THR A 266 10.50 22.54 11.62
N LYS A 267 11.67 22.80 12.23
CA LYS A 267 12.75 21.80 12.32
C LYS A 267 12.29 20.52 13.04
N ASN A 268 11.26 20.62 13.89
CA ASN A 268 10.71 19.49 14.60
C ASN A 268 9.79 18.62 13.74
N THR A 269 9.09 19.20 12.77
CA THR A 269 8.22 18.49 11.83
C THR A 269 8.93 18.07 10.54
N PHE A 270 10.10 18.66 10.27
CA PHE A 270 10.96 18.36 9.14
C PHE A 270 11.99 17.26 9.48
N LYS A 271 11.46 16.04 9.70
CA LYS A 271 12.23 14.85 10.06
C LYS A 271 11.95 13.71 9.10
N LEU A 272 12.98 12.91 8.83
CA LEU A 272 12.85 11.66 8.09
C LEU A 272 13.11 10.50 9.04
N SER A 273 12.35 9.43 8.91
CA SER A 273 12.69 8.17 9.56
C SER A 273 12.81 7.05 8.55
N VAL A 274 13.86 6.26 8.69
CA VAL A 274 14.02 4.98 8.01
C VAL A 274 13.60 3.91 8.99
N ASP A 275 12.60 3.10 8.63
CA ASP A 275 11.94 2.19 9.57
C ASP A 275 11.64 0.85 8.88
N THR A 276 11.99 -0.26 9.52
CA THR A 276 11.58 -1.59 9.07
C THR A 276 10.10 -1.85 9.30
N ASN A 277 9.45 -1.04 10.14
CA ASN A 277 8.08 -1.17 10.62
C ASN A 277 7.84 -2.43 11.46
N LEU A 278 8.90 -3.13 11.88
CA LEU A 278 8.78 -4.20 12.86
C LEU A 278 8.39 -3.63 14.22
N TYR A 279 7.35 -4.21 14.82
CA TYR A 279 6.81 -3.76 16.11
C TYR A 279 7.88 -3.76 17.22
N SER A 280 8.74 -4.78 17.23
CA SER A 280 9.86 -4.90 18.14
C SER A 280 10.90 -5.85 17.58
N SER A 281 12.18 -5.55 17.81
CA SER A 281 13.30 -6.48 17.64
C SER A 281 14.13 -6.48 18.91
N LEU A 282 14.66 -7.63 19.30
CA LEU A 282 15.62 -7.73 20.42
C LEU A 282 17.03 -7.32 19.98
N THR A 283 17.33 -7.47 18.69
CA THR A 283 18.61 -7.12 18.10
C THR A 283 18.46 -5.88 17.24
N LYS A 284 19.48 -5.01 17.30
CA LYS A 284 19.56 -3.86 16.40
C LYS A 284 19.72 -4.35 14.97
N LEU A 285 18.89 -3.85 14.07
CA LEU A 285 18.94 -4.20 12.67
C LEU A 285 19.80 -3.18 11.91
N TYR A 286 20.67 -3.67 11.04
CA TYR A 286 21.37 -2.81 10.09
C TYR A 286 20.39 -2.39 8.98
N LEU A 287 20.14 -1.08 8.86
CA LEU A 287 19.18 -0.53 7.90
C LEU A 287 19.84 -0.04 6.61
N GLY A 288 21.17 0.00 6.57
CA GLY A 288 21.95 0.70 5.54
C GLY A 288 22.42 2.08 6.00
N ASP A 289 23.44 2.57 5.30
CA ASP A 289 23.95 3.93 5.45
C ASP A 289 23.20 4.84 4.49
N PHE A 290 22.53 5.86 5.03
CA PHE A 290 21.69 6.77 4.23
C PHE A 290 22.34 8.14 4.09
N SER A 291 22.35 8.64 2.87
CA SER A 291 22.56 10.05 2.57
C SER A 291 21.31 10.66 1.95
N PHE A 292 21.10 11.94 2.24
CA PHE A 292 19.95 12.70 1.80
C PHE A 292 20.47 14.00 1.18
N ASP A 293 20.28 14.15 -0.12
CA ASP A 293 20.71 15.31 -0.88
C ASP A 293 19.51 16.12 -1.37
N SER A 294 19.69 17.42 -1.53
CA SER A 294 18.67 18.34 -2.00
C SER A 294 19.30 19.64 -2.49
N SER A 295 18.72 20.23 -3.54
CA SER A 295 19.16 21.50 -4.13
C SER A 295 19.16 22.69 -3.14
N TRP A 296 18.33 22.65 -2.10
CA TRP A 296 18.14 23.73 -1.11
C TRP A 296 19.05 23.63 0.13
N ASN A 297 20.32 23.27 -0.06
CA ASN A 297 21.33 23.09 1.02
C ASN A 297 20.89 22.06 2.08
N GLY A 298 20.86 20.79 1.67
CA GLY A 298 20.41 19.68 2.50
C GLY A 298 21.43 19.24 3.56
N ASN A 299 21.17 19.47 4.86
CA ASN A 299 21.98 18.86 5.94
C ASN A 299 21.12 18.03 6.88
N TRP A 300 21.04 16.73 6.60
CA TRP A 300 20.35 15.74 7.41
C TRP A 300 21.34 15.03 8.34
N LYS A 301 21.13 15.14 9.65
CA LYS A 301 21.95 14.47 10.64
C LYS A 301 21.21 13.30 11.27
N LEU A 302 21.86 12.13 11.27
CA LEU A 302 21.38 10.97 12.01
C LEU A 302 21.26 11.29 13.50
N PHE A 303 20.13 10.94 14.10
CA PHE A 303 19.91 11.01 15.52
C PHE A 303 20.57 9.79 16.18
N ALA A 304 21.81 10.01 16.60
CA ALA A 304 22.72 8.99 17.10
C ALA A 304 23.33 9.40 18.44
N LYS A 305 23.97 8.42 19.10
CA LYS A 305 24.89 8.64 20.21
C LYS A 305 26.14 9.42 19.74
N ARG A 306 26.99 9.82 20.70
CA ARG A 306 28.23 10.57 20.42
C ARG A 306 29.21 9.81 19.52
N ASP A 307 29.20 8.48 19.58
CA ASP A 307 30.00 7.57 18.77
C ASP A 307 29.45 7.36 17.34
N GLY A 308 28.34 8.02 16.98
CA GLY A 308 27.68 7.85 15.68
C GLY A 308 26.69 6.69 15.63
N THR A 309 26.58 5.86 16.69
CA THR A 309 25.65 4.72 16.72
C THR A 309 24.19 5.20 16.72
N PRO A 310 23.35 4.80 15.73
CA PRO A 310 21.93 5.16 15.73
C PRO A 310 21.22 4.72 17.01
N LEU A 311 20.31 5.55 17.54
CA LEU A 311 19.63 5.27 18.81
C LEU A 311 18.49 4.25 18.71
N GLY A 312 17.85 4.10 17.55
CA GLY A 312 16.75 3.15 17.40
C GLY A 312 17.23 1.74 17.00
N VAL A 313 16.37 0.76 17.28
CA VAL A 313 16.63 -0.67 17.07
C VAL A 313 16.18 -1.11 15.67
N THR A 314 14.95 -0.76 15.30
CA THR A 314 14.31 -1.06 14.02
C THR A 314 14.13 0.17 13.14
N LYS A 315 14.58 1.34 13.65
CA LYS A 315 14.31 2.67 13.11
C LYS A 315 15.50 3.60 13.29
N ASN A 316 15.87 4.32 12.22
CA ASN A 316 16.81 5.43 12.25
C ASN A 316 16.04 6.74 12.04
N LEU A 317 16.32 7.76 12.84
CA LEU A 317 15.72 9.09 12.72
C LEU A 317 16.76 10.08 12.21
N PHE A 318 16.43 10.83 11.18
CA PHE A 318 17.26 11.88 10.60
C PHE A 318 16.60 13.24 10.84
N ARG A 319 17.37 14.17 11.41
CA ARG A 319 16.91 15.53 11.72
C ARG A 319 17.60 16.50 10.80
N TYR A 320 16.83 17.39 10.21
CA TYR A 320 17.36 18.48 9.41
C TYR A 320 18.03 19.53 10.30
N LYS A 321 19.23 19.99 9.92
CA LYS A 321 20.06 20.90 10.72
C LYS A 321 20.26 22.28 10.08
N ALA A 322 20.21 22.36 8.77
CA ALA A 322 20.37 23.61 8.03
C ALA A 322 19.15 24.55 8.18
N GLN A 323 19.14 25.65 7.42
CA GLN A 323 18.00 26.56 7.32
C GLN A 323 16.85 25.87 6.60
N LEU A 324 15.65 25.91 7.17
CA LEU A 324 14.49 25.24 6.57
C LEU A 324 14.22 25.77 5.16
N PRO A 325 13.90 24.90 4.20
CA PRO A 325 13.53 25.34 2.88
C PRO A 325 12.24 26.15 2.93
N SER A 326 12.15 27.11 2.02
CA SER A 326 11.08 28.07 1.87
C SER A 326 10.14 27.68 0.73
N ASN A 327 9.03 28.41 0.53
CA ASN A 327 8.07 28.04 -0.52
C ASN A 327 8.65 28.08 -1.95
N ILE A 328 9.71 28.88 -2.20
CA ILE A 328 10.38 28.95 -3.50
C ILE A 328 11.19 27.69 -3.82
N ASP A 329 11.55 26.89 -2.81
CA ASP A 329 12.32 25.65 -2.96
C ASP A 329 11.43 24.44 -3.27
N LYS A 330 10.12 24.64 -3.39
CA LYS A 330 9.18 23.57 -3.68
C LYS A 330 9.10 23.32 -5.18
N GLU A 331 9.04 22.04 -5.53
CA GLU A 331 8.86 21.57 -6.89
C GLU A 331 7.47 20.94 -7.06
N GLU A 332 6.90 21.05 -8.25
CA GLU A 332 5.70 20.31 -8.61
C GLU A 332 6.04 18.89 -9.03
N PHE A 333 5.26 17.93 -8.54
CA PHE A 333 5.44 16.51 -8.88
C PHE A 333 4.10 15.79 -9.01
N SER A 334 4.14 14.63 -9.66
CA SER A 334 3.01 13.70 -9.74
C SER A 334 3.22 12.57 -8.74
N PRO A 335 2.43 12.49 -7.64
CA PRO A 335 2.57 11.44 -6.62
C PRO A 335 2.11 10.06 -7.10
N TYR A 336 1.44 9.99 -8.26
CA TYR A 336 0.85 8.79 -8.81
C TYR A 336 1.28 8.60 -10.26
N GLU A 337 1.59 7.36 -10.63
CA GLU A 337 1.76 6.99 -12.03
C GLU A 337 0.39 6.85 -12.69
N CYS A 338 0.21 7.38 -13.90
CA CYS A 338 -1.03 7.20 -14.64
C CYS A 338 -1.05 5.88 -15.43
N LEU A 339 -2.27 5.37 -15.67
CA LEU A 339 -2.51 4.28 -16.62
C LEU A 339 -1.92 4.66 -17.98
N LYS A 340 -0.94 3.88 -18.46
CA LYS A 340 -0.47 3.96 -19.84
C LYS A 340 -1.51 3.25 -20.71
N LEU A 341 -2.31 4.02 -21.46
CA LEU A 341 -3.18 3.46 -22.47
C LEU A 341 -2.31 2.87 -23.58
N SER A 342 -2.46 1.58 -23.85
CA SER A 342 -1.88 0.96 -25.06
C SER A 342 -2.56 1.60 -26.26
N LYS A 343 -1.81 2.43 -26.99
CA LYS A 343 -2.25 3.05 -28.23
C LYS A 343 -2.45 2.01 -29.33
#